data_AF-A0A1I6PRS7-F1
#
_entry.id   AF-A0A1I6PRS7-F1
#
_cell.length_a   1.000
_cell.length_b   1.000
_cell.length_c   1.000
_cell.angle_alpha   90.00
_cell.angle_beta   90.00
_cell.angle_gamma   90.00
#
_symmetry.space_group_name_H-M   'P 1'
#
loop_
_entity.id
_entity.type
_entity.pdbx_description
1 polymer ?
#
loop_
_entity_poly.entity_id
_entity_poly.type
_entity_poly.pdbx_seq_one_letter_code
_entity_poly.pdbx_strand_id
1 'polypeptide(L)'
;MVCSRCESPVVRFAVPDSYREYAPSEASTATICTRCLRVRPRSETDGTSRSERADVTAVSEAFPTRQKPAVGIALALELCTSLARNRDRLEALLADLEQAGTDPLLTLERLCRDPTIEPETDLERRVHQLEQLLY
;
A
#
# COMPACT_ATOMS: atom_id res chain seq x y z
N MET A 1 8.66 8.48 -13.27
CA MET A 1 8.72 7.00 -13.37
C MET A 1 7.31 6.52 -13.69
N VAL A 2 7.18 5.44 -14.47
CA VAL A 2 5.88 4.87 -14.87
C VAL A 2 5.80 3.40 -14.46
N CYS A 3 4.57 2.92 -14.27
CA CYS A 3 4.31 1.53 -13.92
C CYS A 3 4.61 0.63 -15.12
N SER A 4 5.40 -0.42 -14.93
CA SER A 4 5.74 -1.37 -16.00
C SER A 4 4.57 -2.23 -16.50
N ARG A 5 3.38 -2.10 -15.88
CA ARG A 5 2.18 -2.90 -16.22
C ARG A 5 1.11 -2.11 -16.95
N CYS A 6 0.88 -0.86 -16.54
CA CYS A 6 -0.20 -0.03 -17.07
C CYS A 6 0.26 1.37 -17.47
N GLU A 7 1.59 1.61 -17.48
CA GLU A 7 2.26 2.84 -17.94
C GLU A 7 1.85 4.12 -17.19
N SER A 8 1.03 3.99 -16.15
CA SER A 8 0.55 5.11 -15.34
C SER A 8 1.64 5.61 -14.39
N PRO A 9 1.55 6.84 -13.88
CA PRO A 9 2.50 7.39 -12.91
C PRO A 9 2.67 6.49 -11.67
N VAL A 10 3.87 6.50 -11.11
CA VAL A 10 4.16 5.85 -9.81
C VAL A 10 4.63 6.88 -8.81
N VAL A 11 4.18 6.71 -7.56
CA VAL A 11 4.61 7.51 -6.41
C VAL A 11 5.65 6.71 -5.65
N ARG A 12 6.81 7.32 -5.36
CA ARG A 12 7.84 6.75 -4.48
C ARG A 12 7.46 7.01 -3.04
N PHE A 13 7.74 6.08 -2.13
CA PHE A 13 7.69 6.30 -0.69
C PHE A 13 8.82 5.62 0.08
N ALA A 14 9.14 6.22 1.23
CA ALA A 14 10.05 5.63 2.20
C ALA A 14 9.24 4.71 3.13
N VAL A 15 9.77 3.53 3.38
CA VAL A 15 9.17 2.57 4.31
C VAL A 15 9.72 2.85 5.71
N PRO A 16 8.86 3.17 6.70
CA PRO A 16 9.30 3.28 8.09
C PRO A 16 9.96 1.98 8.55
N ASP A 17 10.96 2.07 9.42
CA ASP A 17 11.71 0.90 9.91
C ASP A 17 10.79 -0.17 10.52
N SER A 18 9.76 0.25 11.25
CA SER A 18 8.76 -0.65 11.84
C SER A 18 7.93 -1.43 10.81
N TYR A 19 7.91 -1.01 9.55
CA TYR A 19 7.15 -1.64 8.47
C TYR A 19 8.02 -2.31 7.41
N ARG A 20 9.36 -2.32 7.58
CA ARG A 20 10.25 -2.98 6.62
C ARG A 20 9.92 -4.46 6.45
N GLU A 21 9.53 -5.14 7.53
CA GLU A 21 9.15 -6.54 7.46
C GLU A 21 7.90 -6.80 6.60
N TYR A 22 7.11 -5.78 6.28
CA TYR A 22 5.93 -5.87 5.39
C TYR A 22 6.24 -5.42 3.96
N ALA A 23 7.38 -4.76 3.75
CA ALA A 23 7.77 -4.26 2.45
C ALA A 23 8.19 -5.41 1.50
N PRO A 24 7.97 -5.24 0.19
CA PRO A 24 8.51 -6.18 -0.78
C PRO A 24 10.03 -6.19 -0.67
N SER A 25 10.62 -7.38 -0.57
CA SER A 25 12.06 -7.57 -0.38
C SER A 25 12.66 -6.80 0.80
N GLU A 26 11.85 -6.47 1.81
CA GLU A 26 12.25 -5.70 3.00
C GLU A 26 12.93 -4.35 2.66
N ALA A 27 12.59 -3.79 1.51
CA ALA A 27 13.23 -2.59 1.00
C ALA A 27 12.91 -1.35 1.86
N SER A 28 13.91 -0.50 2.07
CA SER A 28 13.76 0.81 2.74
C SER A 28 12.92 1.80 1.92
N THR A 29 12.79 1.55 0.61
CA THR A 29 12.03 2.41 -0.31
C THR A 29 11.26 1.57 -1.33
N ALA A 30 10.06 2.03 -1.66
CA ALA A 30 9.16 1.36 -2.59
C ALA A 30 8.44 2.38 -3.48
N THR A 31 7.77 1.89 -4.51
CA THR A 31 6.89 2.68 -5.36
C THR A 31 5.50 2.06 -5.40
N ILE A 32 4.46 2.88 -5.56
CA ILE A 32 3.07 2.46 -5.79
C ILE A 32 2.56 3.09 -7.08
N CYS A 33 1.86 2.32 -7.90
CA CYS A 33 1.17 2.83 -9.08
C CYS A 33 -0.11 3.59 -8.71
N THR A 34 -0.33 4.76 -9.32
CA THR A 34 -1.53 5.58 -9.05
C THR A 34 -2.82 4.98 -9.63
N ARG A 35 -2.72 4.00 -10.54
CA ARG A 35 -3.88 3.37 -11.18
C ARG A 35 -4.08 1.93 -10.74
N CYS A 36 -3.07 1.06 -10.90
CA CYS A 36 -3.23 -0.36 -10.58
C CYS A 36 -2.84 -0.78 -9.17
N LEU A 37 -2.44 0.20 -8.33
CA LEU A 37 -2.04 0.01 -6.93
C LEU A 37 -0.89 -0.98 -6.70
N ARG A 38 -0.17 -1.38 -7.75
CA ARG A 38 0.96 -2.28 -7.64
C ARG A 38 2.10 -1.63 -6.86
N VAL A 39 2.62 -2.33 -5.87
CA VAL A 39 3.80 -1.90 -5.11
C VAL A 39 5.04 -2.62 -5.60
N ARG A 40 6.17 -1.92 -5.68
CA ARG A 40 7.46 -2.52 -6.07
C ARG A 40 8.59 -2.05 -5.16
N PRO A 41 9.56 -2.93 -4.84
CA PRO A 41 10.76 -2.51 -4.15
C PRO A 41 11.57 -1.60 -5.06
N ARG A 42 12.26 -0.62 -4.50
CA ARG A 42 13.24 0.19 -5.21
C ARG A 42 14.61 -0.02 -4.59
N SER A 43 15.60 -0.34 -5.44
CA SER A 43 16.98 -0.48 -5.00
C SER A 43 17.56 0.89 -4.65
N GLU A 44 18.41 0.94 -3.62
CA GLU A 44 19.10 2.16 -3.18
C GLU A 44 20.02 2.75 -4.27
N THR A 45 20.40 1.94 -5.26
CA THR A 45 21.23 2.33 -6.41
C THR A 45 20.55 3.34 -7.34
N ASP A 46 19.24 3.52 -7.28
CA ASP A 46 18.47 4.37 -8.21
C ASP A 46 18.57 5.89 -7.97
N GLY A 47 19.66 6.38 -7.38
CA GLY A 47 19.94 7.81 -7.27
C GLY A 47 19.16 8.51 -6.16
N THR A 48 19.91 9.06 -5.21
CA THR A 48 19.41 9.75 -4.02
C THR A 48 18.86 11.13 -4.38
N SER A 49 17.59 11.36 -4.09
CA SER A 49 17.16 12.67 -3.57
C SER A 49 16.50 12.43 -2.22
N ARG A 50 17.30 12.67 -1.18
CA ARG A 50 16.85 12.79 0.21
C ARG A 50 15.80 13.90 0.25
N SER A 51 14.62 13.59 0.78
CA SER A 51 13.58 14.56 1.20
C SER A 51 12.48 14.95 0.21
N GLU A 52 12.24 14.21 -0.87
CA GLU A 52 10.92 14.33 -1.48
C GLU A 52 9.93 13.61 -0.57
N ARG A 53 9.12 14.38 0.16
CA ARG A 53 7.96 13.88 0.90
C ARG A 53 7.09 13.14 -0.11
N ALA A 54 7.30 11.84 -0.17
CA ALA A 54 6.47 10.89 -0.84
C ALA A 54 5.03 11.06 -0.40
N ASP A 55 4.24 11.71 -1.26
CA ASP A 55 2.85 11.98 -0.94
C ASP A 55 1.99 10.87 -1.54
N VAL A 56 1.83 9.77 -0.79
CA VAL A 56 1.00 8.64 -1.19
C VAL A 56 -0.47 9.07 -1.38
N THR A 57 -0.87 10.23 -0.84
CA THR A 57 -2.17 10.84 -1.11
C THR A 57 -2.36 11.24 -2.59
N ALA A 58 -1.27 11.38 -3.36
CA ALA A 58 -1.35 11.59 -4.80
C ALA A 58 -1.89 10.36 -5.57
N VAL A 59 -2.00 9.19 -4.93
CA VAL A 59 -2.62 7.99 -5.51
C VAL A 59 -4.14 8.12 -5.51
N SER A 60 -4.72 8.52 -4.38
CA SER A 60 -6.16 8.69 -4.18
C SER A 60 -6.41 9.45 -2.88
N GLU A 61 -7.49 10.23 -2.85
CA GLU A 61 -7.96 10.93 -1.65
C GLU A 61 -8.39 9.98 -0.52
N ALA A 62 -8.60 8.70 -0.83
CA ALA A 62 -8.88 7.68 0.18
C ALA A 62 -7.70 7.44 1.14
N PHE A 63 -6.46 7.72 0.70
CA PHE A 63 -5.28 7.47 1.53
C PHE A 63 -5.27 8.37 2.78
N PRO A 64 -4.78 7.84 3.92
CA PRO A 64 -4.55 8.66 5.11
C PRO A 64 -3.59 9.82 4.83
N THR A 65 -3.84 10.97 5.45
CA THR A 65 -2.96 12.16 5.34
C THR A 65 -1.66 12.02 6.14
N ARG A 66 -1.65 11.15 7.17
CA ARG A 66 -0.44 10.85 7.96
C ARG A 66 0.43 9.85 7.21
N GLN A 67 1.73 10.15 7.11
CA GLN A 67 2.67 9.38 6.31
C GLN A 67 2.77 7.90 6.71
N LYS A 68 2.97 7.58 8.00
CA LYS A 68 3.11 6.18 8.45
C LYS A 68 1.86 5.36 8.10
N PRO A 69 0.62 5.76 8.46
CA PRO A 69 -0.58 5.05 8.04
C PRO A 69 -0.75 4.94 6.52
N ALA A 70 -0.44 5.99 5.76
CA ALA A 70 -0.52 5.95 4.30
C ALA A 70 0.41 4.88 3.69
N VAL A 71 1.63 4.77 4.21
CA VAL A 71 2.57 3.71 3.83
C VAL A 71 2.03 2.34 4.25
N GLY A 72 1.46 2.21 5.44
CA GLY A 72 0.86 0.95 5.89
C GLY A 72 -0.26 0.47 4.96
N ILE A 73 -1.14 1.36 4.48
CA ILE A 73 -2.17 1.02 3.49
C ILE A 73 -1.55 0.56 2.16
N ALA A 74 -0.50 1.23 1.68
CA ALA A 74 0.20 0.81 0.48
C ALA A 74 0.78 -0.61 0.63
N LEU A 75 1.38 -0.91 1.79
CA LEU A 75 1.90 -2.25 2.07
C LEU A 75 0.80 -3.31 2.22
N ALA A 76 -0.34 -2.95 2.82
CA ALA A 76 -1.49 -3.85 2.89
C ALA A 76 -1.98 -4.26 1.49
N LEU A 77 -2.04 -3.30 0.55
CA LEU A 77 -2.39 -3.58 -0.86
C LEU A 77 -1.43 -4.59 -1.51
N GLU A 78 -0.13 -4.47 -1.25
CA GLU A 78 0.86 -5.45 -1.74
C GLU A 78 0.62 -6.84 -1.13
N LEU A 79 0.39 -6.92 0.18
CA LEU A 79 0.17 -8.19 0.86
C LEU A 79 -1.14 -8.87 0.41
N CYS A 80 -2.17 -8.08 0.06
CA CYS A 80 -3.45 -8.54 -0.49
C CYS A 80 -3.33 -9.28 -1.84
N THR A 81 -2.22 -9.15 -2.56
CA THR A 81 -1.96 -9.92 -3.78
C THR A 81 -1.96 -11.43 -3.51
N SER A 82 -1.62 -11.85 -2.28
CA SER A 82 -1.58 -13.25 -1.87
C SER A 82 -1.91 -13.43 -0.37
N LEU A 83 -3.20 -13.36 -0.01
CA LEU A 83 -3.67 -13.55 1.38
C LEU A 83 -3.15 -14.83 2.03
N ALA A 84 -3.13 -15.96 1.30
CA ALA A 84 -2.70 -17.25 1.84
C ALA A 84 -1.25 -17.25 2.37
N ARG A 85 -0.38 -16.40 1.81
CA ARG A 85 1.02 -16.27 2.24
C ARG A 85 1.24 -15.17 3.28
N ASN A 86 0.34 -14.19 3.32
CA ASN A 86 0.55 -12.94 4.03
C ASN A 86 -0.46 -12.72 5.16
N ARG A 87 -1.28 -13.73 5.51
CA ARG A 87 -2.35 -13.59 6.51
C ARG A 87 -1.86 -12.98 7.82
N ASP A 88 -0.91 -13.62 8.49
CA ASP A 88 -0.44 -13.17 9.81
C ASP A 88 0.20 -11.77 9.73
N ARG A 89 0.90 -11.48 8.63
CA ARG A 89 1.52 -10.17 8.37
C ARG A 89 0.47 -9.09 8.13
N LEU A 90 -0.62 -9.42 7.42
CA LEU A 90 -1.75 -8.53 7.21
C LEU A 90 -2.47 -8.25 8.52
N GLU A 91 -2.81 -9.28 9.30
CA GLU A 91 -3.49 -9.11 10.58
C GLU A 91 -2.69 -8.18 11.52
N ALA A 92 -1.37 -8.40 11.64
CA ALA A 92 -0.50 -7.55 12.45
C ALA A 92 -0.44 -6.09 11.96
N LEU A 93 -0.29 -5.89 10.64
CA LEU A 93 -0.23 -4.54 10.05
C LEU A 93 -1.55 -3.78 10.20
N LEU A 94 -2.68 -4.46 9.95
CA LEU A 94 -4.01 -3.85 10.08
C LEU A 94 -4.30 -3.46 11.53
N ALA A 95 -3.93 -4.30 12.49
CA ALA A 95 -4.04 -3.98 13.91
C ALA A 95 -3.20 -2.75 14.31
N ASP A 96 -1.96 -2.60 13.81
CA ASP A 96 -1.14 -1.41 14.09
C ASP A 96 -1.75 -0.14 13.48
N LEU A 97 -2.38 -0.24 12.29
CA LEU A 97 -3.08 0.87 11.66
C LEU A 97 -4.31 1.31 12.46
N GLU A 98 -5.11 0.36 12.93
CA GLU A 98 -6.28 0.62 13.78
C GLU A 98 -5.88 1.26 15.12
N GLN A 99 -4.83 0.73 15.77
CA GLN A 99 -4.28 1.31 16.99
C GLN A 99 -3.74 2.73 16.76
N ALA A 100 -3.22 3.02 15.56
CA ALA A 100 -2.81 4.37 15.17
C ALA A 100 -4.00 5.30 14.85
N GLY A 101 -5.24 4.81 14.87
CA GLY A 101 -6.46 5.56 14.59
C GLY A 101 -6.79 5.69 13.10
N THR A 102 -6.35 4.75 12.28
CA THR A 102 -6.71 4.65 10.87
C THR A 102 -7.52 3.39 10.64
N ASP A 103 -8.69 3.51 10.03
CA ASP A 103 -9.51 2.36 9.62
C ASP A 103 -9.02 1.85 8.25
N PRO A 104 -8.32 0.70 8.20
CA PRO A 104 -7.75 0.23 6.96
C PRO A 104 -8.80 -0.40 6.04
N LEU A 105 -9.83 -1.05 6.59
CA LEU A 105 -10.90 -1.66 5.78
C LEU A 105 -11.70 -0.57 5.06
N LEU A 106 -12.14 0.46 5.79
CA LEU A 106 -12.82 1.61 5.19
C LEU A 106 -11.98 2.29 4.10
N THR A 107 -10.66 2.37 4.31
CA THR A 107 -9.75 2.93 3.31
C THR A 107 -9.71 2.07 2.05
N LEU A 108 -9.58 0.75 2.18
CA LEU A 108 -9.56 -0.17 1.04
C LEU A 108 -10.91 -0.19 0.30
N GLU A 109 -12.03 -0.15 1.02
CA GLU A 109 -13.36 -0.02 0.42
C GLU A 109 -13.53 1.26 -0.40
N ARG A 110 -12.99 2.39 0.10
CA ARG A 110 -13.01 3.66 -0.62
C ARG A 110 -12.17 3.59 -1.89
N LEU A 111 -11.02 2.91 -1.84
CA LEU A 111 -10.19 2.66 -3.03
C LEU A 111 -10.91 1.79 -4.06
N CYS A 112 -11.70 0.79 -3.65
CA CYS A 112 -12.53 0.01 -4.58
C CYS A 112 -13.57 0.88 -5.32
N ARG A 113 -14.07 1.92 -4.66
CA ARG A 113 -15.09 2.83 -5.22
C ARG A 113 -14.51 3.99 -6.03
N ASP A 114 -13.18 4.15 -6.05
CA ASP A 114 -12.51 5.22 -6.77
C ASP A 114 -12.45 4.90 -8.28
N PRO A 115 -13.14 5.66 -9.14
CA PRO A 115 -13.21 5.37 -10.58
C PRO A 115 -11.88 5.61 -11.31
N THR A 116 -10.91 6.24 -10.67
CA THR A 116 -9.58 6.47 -11.25
C THR A 116 -8.63 5.29 -11.07
N ILE A 117 -9.04 4.30 -10.29
CA ILE A 117 -8.23 3.15 -9.89
C ILE A 117 -8.74 1.88 -10.59
N GLU A 118 -7.81 1.09 -11.11
CA GLU A 118 -8.05 -0.23 -11.71
C GLU A 118 -7.07 -1.26 -11.11
N PRO A 119 -7.36 -1.78 -9.90
CA PRO A 119 -6.42 -2.61 -9.14
C PRO A 119 -5.98 -3.87 -9.91
N GLU A 120 -4.72 -4.28 -9.71
CA GLU A 120 -4.20 -5.53 -10.29
C GLU A 120 -4.92 -6.79 -9.81
N THR A 121 -5.27 -6.76 -8.53
CA THR A 121 -5.97 -7.83 -7.84
C THR A 121 -7.43 -7.45 -7.74
N ASP A 122 -8.31 -8.45 -7.68
CA ASP A 122 -9.72 -8.28 -7.32
C ASP A 122 -9.83 -7.74 -5.87
N LEU A 123 -9.69 -6.43 -5.72
CA LEU A 123 -9.55 -5.76 -4.42
C LEU A 123 -10.84 -5.89 -3.61
N GLU A 124 -12.01 -5.77 -4.25
CA GLU A 124 -13.31 -5.98 -3.62
C GLU A 124 -13.39 -7.35 -2.95
N ARG A 125 -13.02 -8.40 -3.67
CA ARG A 125 -12.98 -9.75 -3.09
C ARG A 125 -11.98 -9.87 -1.95
N ARG A 126 -10.82 -9.20 -2.02
CA ARG A 126 -9.82 -9.21 -0.95
C ARG A 126 -10.30 -8.51 0.31
N VAL A 127 -10.96 -7.37 0.17
CA VAL A 127 -11.56 -6.65 1.31
C VAL A 127 -12.59 -7.55 1.99
N HIS A 128 -13.50 -8.15 1.24
CA HIS A 128 -14.49 -9.07 1.81
C HIS A 128 -13.84 -10.26 2.53
N GLN A 129 -12.76 -10.82 1.97
CA GLN A 129 -12.02 -11.89 2.64
C GLN A 129 -11.33 -11.43 3.92
N LEU A 130 -10.79 -10.21 3.96
CA LEU A 130 -10.19 -9.64 5.17
C LEU A 130 -11.24 -9.43 6.27
N GLU A 131 -12.43 -8.94 5.92
CA GLU A 131 -13.53 -8.80 6.88
C GLU A 131 -13.86 -10.14 7.56
N GLN A 132 -13.98 -11.22 6.78
CA GLN A 132 -14.25 -12.57 7.30
C GLN A 132 -13.08 -13.20 8.09
N LEU A 133 -11.86 -12.69 7.90
CA LEU A 133 -10.68 -13.18 8.63
C LEU A 133 -10.53 -12.48 9.98
N LEU A 134 -10.95 -11.21 10.06
CA LEU A 134 -10.80 -10.36 11.24
C LEU A 134 -12.04 -10.39 12.15
N TYR A 135 -13.21 -10.70 11.60
CA TYR A 135 -14.51 -10.69 12.28
C TYR A 135 -15.32 -11.97 12.01
#